data_AF-A0A2S5LIM2-F1
#
_entry.id   AF-A0A2S5LIM2-F1
#
_cell.length_a   1.000
_cell.length_b   1.000
_cell.length_c   1.000
_cell.angle_alpha   90.00
_cell.angle_beta   90.00
_cell.angle_gamma   90.00
#
_symmetry.space_group_name_H-M   'P 1'
#
loop_
_entity.id
_entity.type
_entity.pdbx_description
1 polymer ?
#
loop_
_entity_poly.entity_id
_entity_poly.type
_entity_poly.pdbx_seq_one_letter_code
_entity_poly.pdbx_strand_id
1 'polypeptide(L)' 'MRVSLEQAIAELKNGGVVAIPTETVYGLAADATNDSAL' A
#
# COMPACT_ATOMS: atom_id res chain seq x y z
N MET A 1 -4.96 -7.60 11.04
CA MET A 1 -4.50 -6.32 11.59
C MET A 1 -5.00 -5.22 10.67
N ARG A 2 -5.70 -4.19 11.16
CA ARG A 2 -6.08 -3.01 10.37
C ARG A 2 -5.15 -1.87 10.77
N VAL A 3 -4.56 -1.19 9.79
CA VAL A 3 -3.73 0.01 10.00
C VAL A 3 -4.59 1.26 9.79
N SER A 4 -4.23 2.38 10.44
CA SER A 4 -4.86 3.67 10.13
C SER A 4 -4.49 4.11 8.71
N LEU A 5 -5.27 5.06 8.17
CA LEU A 5 -4.96 5.64 6.87
C LEU A 5 -3.60 6.34 6.90
N GLU A 6 -3.26 7.05 7.98
CA GLU A 6 -1.95 7.70 8.10
C GLU A 6 -0.80 6.70 8.10
N GLN A 7 -0.97 5.57 8.80
CA GLN A 7 0.02 4.50 8.82
C GLN A 7 0.20 3.90 7.41
N ALA A 8 -0.90 3.60 6.71
CA ALA A 8 -0.83 3.09 5.34
C ALA A 8 -0.10 4.07 4.39
N ILE A 9 -0.39 5.37 4.51
CA ILE A 9 0.28 6.41 3.71
C ILE A 9 1.78 6.47 4.03
N ALA A 10 2.15 6.39 5.31
CA ALA A 10 3.55 6.39 5.73
C ALA A 10 4.30 5.17 5.19
N GLU A 11 3.70 3.99 5.25
CA GLU A 11 4.29 2.76 4.69
C GLU A 11 4.54 2.89 3.18
N LEU A 12 3.54 3.34 2.41
CA LEU A 12 3.70 3.54 0.96
C LEU A 12 4.81 4.54 0.63
N LYS A 13 4.88 5.67 1.36
CA LYS A 13 5.92 6.70 1.17
C LYS A 13 7.33 6.20 1.52
N ASN A 14 7.44 5.24 2.43
CA ASN A 14 8.70 4.61 2.79
C ASN A 14 9.11 3.48 1.82
N GLY A 15 8.35 3.28 0.73
CA GLY A 15 8.59 2.21 -0.24
C GLY A 15 8.06 0.84 0.22
N GLY A 16 7.22 0.82 1.25
CA GLY A 16 6.53 -0.38 1.73
C GLY A 16 5.31 -0.74 0.89
N VAL A 17 4.65 -1.84 1.27
CA VAL A 17 3.48 -2.40 0.60
C VAL A 17 2.31 -2.49 1.56
N VAL A 18 1.12 -2.11 1.10
CA VAL A 18 -0.12 -2.12 1.89
C VAL A 18 -1.18 -2.99 1.23
N ALA A 19 -1.79 -3.90 1.99
CA ALA A 19 -2.96 -4.63 1.52
C ALA A 19 -4.21 -3.74 1.59
N ILE A 20 -4.89 -3.57 0.46
CA ILE A 20 -6.11 -2.75 0.33
C ILE A 20 -7.29 -3.61 -0.15
N PRO A 21 -8.46 -3.50 0.51
CA PRO A 21 -9.67 -4.16 0.04
C PRO A 21 -10.18 -3.47 -1.22
N THR A 22 -10.69 -4.26 -2.18
CA THR A 22 -11.43 -3.75 -3.34
C THR A 22 -12.77 -4.48 -3.46
N GLU A 23 -13.60 -4.11 -4.44
CA GLU A 23 -14.87 -4.79 -4.70
C GLU A 23 -14.66 -6.26 -5.09
N THR A 24 -13.56 -6.59 -5.77
CA THR A 24 -13.33 -7.91 -6.33
C THR A 24 -12.40 -8.76 -5.46
N VAL A 25 -11.22 -8.22 -5.12
CA VAL A 25 -10.17 -8.93 -4.36
C VAL A 25 -9.38 -7.99 -3.46
N TYR A 26 -8.54 -8.53 -2.58
CA TYR A 26 -7.51 -7.73 -1.94
C TYR A 26 -6.38 -7.44 -2.93
N GLY A 27 -6.00 -6.17 -3.04
CA GLY A 27 -4.82 -5.73 -3.79
C GLY A 27 -3.66 -5.45 -2.85
N LEU A 28 -2.44 -5.58 -3.36
CA LEU A 28 -1.23 -5.05 -2.74
C LEU A 28 -0.89 -3.73 -3.43
N ALA A 29 -0.86 -2.65 -2.68
CA ALA A 29 -0.46 -1.33 -3.15
C ALA A 29 0.97 -1.02 -2.77
N ALA A 30 1.68 -0.39 -3.68
CA ALA A 30 2.99 0.23 -3.49
C ALA A 30 3.03 1.57 -4.24
N ASP A 31 4.07 2.38 -4.03
CA ASP A 31 4.24 3.63 -4.76
C ASP A 31 4.52 3.37 -6.25
N ALA A 32 3.59 3.76 -7.12
CA ALA A 32 3.68 3.54 -8.56
C ALA A 32 4.76 4.39 -9.26
N THR A 33 5.31 5.40 -8.58
CA THR A 33 6.44 6.20 -9.08
C THR A 33 7.80 5.64 -8.68
N ASN A 34 7.82 4.61 -7.83
CA ASN A 34 9.02 3.92 -7.40
C ASN A 34 9.24 2.68 -8.25
N ASP A 35 10.19 2.74 -9.19
CA ASP A 35 10.52 1.61 -10.07
C ASP A 35 10.98 0.35 -9.30
N SER A 36 11.50 0.51 -8.08
CA SER A 36 11.93 -0.62 -7.24
C SER A 36 10.76 -1.31 -6.52
N ALA A 37 9.53 -0.80 -6.68
CA ALA A 37 8.32 -1.34 -6.04
C ALA A 37 7.50 -2.29 -6.93
N LEU A 38 7.92 -2.48 -8.19
CA LEU A 38 7.35 -3.43 -9.16
C LEU A 38 8.00 -4.81 -9.05
#